data_AF-A0AA39NM52-F1
#
_entry.id   AF-A0AA39NM52-F1
#
_cell.length_a   1.000
_cell.length_b   1.000
_cell.length_c   1.000
_cell.angle_alpha   90.00
_cell.angle_beta   90.00
_cell.angle_gamma   90.00
#
_symmetry.space_group_name_H-M   'P 1'
#
loop_
_entity.id
_entity.type
_entity.pdbx_description
1 polymer ?
#
loop_
_entity_poly.entity_id
_entity_poly.type
_entity_poly.pdbx_seq_one_letter_code
_entity_poly.pdbx_strand_id
1 'polypeptide(L)'
;MSRLADSSTTIDTVGKKQHPVFWFPDGLTILGLEDHLFRVHTTVLCRHSIYFSDIFENASVVGKQRELSAGLDGCNFLDLNSRQVSVVDLVSLLEHLYHDVSLLSSTDFSRIGSLLRITSKEQLDFPAFHELARHKLSTLFPEGPVPYFNCDYSGEALDLATRYQLEPLFKRLFYTVVTTAQFHEVNDNDAHPNGMAETPIQITISTENGRRCEELMANLINHFTPILFTPPATSHMACTDVFADKWMPLVIQPALEDDGVYKPLESLERIKLIDWRKEGLCASCVEDKKVEWTEEQETVWNLIDGWLGLSGKM
;
A
#
# COMPACT_ATOMS: atom_id res chain seq x y z
N MET A 1 -36.69 23.57 46.56
CA MET A 1 -35.40 24.11 46.09
C MET A 1 -34.35 23.02 46.19
N SER A 2 -34.16 22.24 45.12
CA SER A 2 -33.10 21.24 45.04
C SER A 2 -32.21 21.62 43.86
N ARG A 3 -30.92 21.86 44.13
CA ARG A 3 -29.92 22.28 43.16
C ARG A 3 -29.55 21.08 42.29
N LEU A 4 -29.72 21.22 40.98
CA LEU A 4 -29.11 20.36 39.96
C LEU A 4 -27.59 20.45 40.11
N ALA A 5 -26.92 19.31 40.22
CA ALA A 5 -25.48 19.22 40.16
C ALA A 5 -25.08 19.28 38.68
N ASP A 6 -24.40 20.35 38.28
CA ASP A 6 -23.66 20.43 37.02
C ASP A 6 -22.53 19.40 37.06
N SER A 7 -22.66 18.34 36.26
CA SER A 7 -21.58 17.40 35.99
C SER A 7 -20.66 18.01 34.93
N SER A 8 -19.77 18.91 35.36
CA SER A 8 -18.70 19.42 34.52
C SER A 8 -17.64 18.32 34.33
N THR A 9 -17.59 17.72 33.14
CA THR A 9 -16.57 16.74 32.76
C THR A 9 -15.22 17.44 32.67
N THR A 10 -14.41 17.32 33.73
CA THR A 10 -13.03 17.80 33.76
C THR A 10 -12.20 17.08 32.69
N ILE A 11 -11.66 17.85 31.74
CA ILE A 11 -10.78 17.34 30.69
C ILE A 11 -9.48 16.87 31.33
N ASP A 12 -9.18 15.57 31.23
CA ASP A 12 -7.92 15.02 31.70
C ASP A 12 -6.79 15.36 30.71
N THR A 13 -6.19 16.53 30.92
CA THR A 13 -5.01 17.01 30.18
C THR A 13 -3.70 16.66 30.90
N VAL A 14 -3.76 15.92 32.01
CA VAL A 14 -2.61 15.66 32.87
C VAL A 14 -1.60 14.80 32.11
N GLY A 15 -0.41 15.36 31.87
CA GLY A 15 0.70 14.67 31.20
C GLY A 15 0.80 14.86 29.68
N LYS A 16 -0.17 15.53 29.04
CA LYS A 16 -0.10 15.85 27.61
C LYS A 16 0.80 17.06 27.33
N LYS A 17 1.54 17.04 26.22
CA LYS A 17 2.50 18.08 25.80
C LYS A 17 1.97 18.86 24.62
N GLN A 18 2.23 20.17 24.61
CA GLN A 18 1.93 21.02 23.46
C GLN A 18 2.88 20.67 22.31
N HIS A 19 2.34 20.48 21.10
CA HIS A 19 3.16 20.22 19.94
C HIS A 19 3.97 21.48 19.57
N PRO A 20 5.29 21.39 19.33
CA PRO A 20 6.15 22.57 19.21
C PRO A 20 5.88 23.45 17.99
N VAL A 21 5.35 22.85 16.90
CA VAL A 21 5.06 23.56 15.64
C VAL A 21 3.59 24.02 15.57
N PHE A 22 2.66 23.07 15.72
CA PHE A 22 1.22 23.31 15.64
C PHE A 22 0.60 23.73 16.97
N TRP A 23 1.04 24.89 17.47
CA TRP A 23 0.46 25.54 18.65
C TRP A 23 0.23 27.02 18.37
N PHE A 24 -0.86 27.32 17.67
CA PHE A 24 -1.19 28.68 17.25
C PHE A 24 -1.86 29.47 18.39
N PRO A 25 -1.28 30.59 18.87
CA PRO A 25 -1.85 31.36 19.98
C PRO A 25 -3.26 31.91 19.73
N ASP A 26 -3.58 32.18 18.47
CA ASP A 26 -4.88 32.63 17.95
C ASP A 26 -5.83 31.47 17.58
N GLY A 27 -5.37 30.23 17.70
CA GLY A 27 -6.20 29.04 17.53
C GLY A 27 -7.29 28.95 18.60
N LEU A 28 -8.50 28.58 18.16
CA LEU A 28 -9.69 28.41 19.02
C LEU A 28 -10.08 26.95 19.22
N THR A 29 -9.37 26.01 18.60
CA THR A 29 -9.60 24.57 18.74
C THR A 29 -8.32 23.88 19.21
N ILE A 30 -8.45 23.01 20.21
CA ILE A 30 -7.39 22.14 20.70
C ILE A 30 -7.77 20.70 20.34
N LEU A 31 -6.91 20.05 19.55
CA LEU A 31 -7.01 18.63 19.23
C LEU A 31 -6.07 17.87 20.17
N GLY A 32 -6.60 16.89 20.90
CA GLY A 32 -5.81 15.97 21.71
C GLY A 32 -5.63 14.64 20.99
N LEU A 33 -4.40 14.15 20.88
CA LEU A 33 -4.10 12.84 20.31
C LEU A 33 -2.87 12.27 21.01
N GLU A 34 -2.97 11.05 21.53
CA GLU A 34 -1.96 10.41 22.38
C GLU A 34 -1.53 11.36 23.53
N ASP A 35 -0.22 11.55 23.73
CA ASP A 35 0.36 12.50 24.69
C ASP A 35 0.56 13.91 24.12
N HIS A 36 -0.03 14.23 22.95
CA HIS A 36 0.14 15.51 22.27
C HIS A 36 -1.13 16.35 22.21
N LEU A 37 -0.95 17.67 22.27
CA LEU A 37 -1.98 18.69 22.08
C LEU A 37 -1.60 19.61 20.91
N PHE A 38 -2.56 19.86 20.04
CA PHE A 38 -2.41 20.71 18.86
C PHE A 38 -3.42 21.85 18.96
N ARG A 39 -2.95 23.10 18.93
CA ARG A 39 -3.84 24.28 18.95
C ARG A 39 -3.92 24.87 17.56
N VAL A 40 -5.12 24.84 16.95
CA VAL A 40 -5.36 25.10 15.53
C VAL A 40 -6.60 25.98 15.28
N HIS A 41 -6.73 26.46 14.05
CA HIS A 41 -7.84 27.29 13.60
C HIS A 41 -9.04 26.45 13.16
N THR A 42 -10.18 26.68 13.79
CA THR A 42 -11.46 26.02 13.47
C THR A 42 -11.84 26.22 12.00
N THR A 43 -11.68 27.43 11.48
CA THR A 43 -12.05 27.79 10.11
C THR A 43 -11.25 27.01 9.06
N VAL A 44 -9.98 26.73 9.32
CA VAL A 44 -9.12 25.94 8.42
C VAL A 44 -9.59 24.49 8.35
N LEU A 45 -9.96 23.90 9.50
CA LEU A 45 -10.48 22.54 9.57
C LEU A 45 -11.85 22.43 8.87
N CYS A 46 -12.83 23.25 9.26
CA CYS A 46 -14.18 23.23 8.69
C CYS A 46 -14.19 23.46 7.17
N ARG A 47 -13.29 24.31 6.66
CA ARG A 47 -13.25 24.61 5.22
C ARG A 47 -13.07 23.37 4.35
N HIS A 48 -12.37 22.35 4.86
CA HIS A 48 -12.00 21.18 4.06
C HIS A 48 -12.55 19.86 4.62
N SER A 49 -13.04 19.85 5.87
CA SER A 49 -13.55 18.65 6.53
C SER A 49 -15.04 18.73 6.82
N ILE A 50 -15.75 17.69 6.37
CA ILE A 50 -17.17 17.50 6.69
C ILE A 50 -17.31 17.16 8.17
N TYR A 51 -16.46 16.27 8.69
CA TYR A 51 -16.44 15.87 10.11
C TYR A 51 -16.35 17.07 11.06
N PHE A 52 -15.38 17.96 10.85
CA PHE A 52 -15.21 19.13 11.70
C PHE A 52 -16.37 20.13 11.52
N SER A 53 -16.83 20.37 10.30
CA SER A 53 -17.99 21.24 10.05
C SER A 53 -19.23 20.76 10.80
N ASP A 54 -19.57 19.49 10.67
CA ASP A 54 -20.71 18.88 11.35
C ASP A 54 -20.59 19.00 12.87
N ILE A 55 -19.40 18.74 13.43
CA ILE A 55 -19.17 18.83 14.87
C ILE A 55 -19.37 20.25 15.40
N PHE A 56 -18.77 21.25 14.74
CA PHE A 56 -18.83 22.63 15.21
C PHE A 56 -20.19 23.30 14.95
N GLU A 57 -20.89 22.93 13.89
CA GLU A 57 -22.25 23.41 13.63
C GLU A 57 -23.25 22.79 14.63
N ASN A 58 -23.18 21.48 14.88
CA ASN A 58 -24.09 20.80 15.80
C ASN A 58 -23.84 21.13 17.28
N ALA A 59 -22.62 21.56 17.64
CA ALA A 59 -22.32 22.07 18.98
C ALA A 59 -23.14 23.31 19.35
N SER A 60 -23.56 24.09 18.34
CA SER A 60 -24.36 25.30 18.51
C SER A 60 -25.85 25.01 18.69
N VAL A 61 -26.30 23.77 18.42
CA VAL A 61 -27.72 23.36 18.40
C VAL A 61 -27.98 22.27 19.45
N VAL A 62 -27.93 22.65 20.74
CA VAL A 62 -28.52 21.94 21.88
C VAL A 62 -28.19 20.42 22.01
N GLY A 63 -27.22 20.08 22.87
CA GLY A 63 -27.25 18.83 23.64
C GLY A 63 -26.42 17.63 23.15
N LYS A 64 -25.74 17.69 21.99
CA LYS A 64 -24.76 16.66 21.56
C LYS A 64 -23.33 16.96 22.07
N GLN A 65 -23.20 17.25 23.35
CA GLN A 65 -21.97 17.70 24.02
C GLN A 65 -20.95 16.56 24.28
N ARG A 66 -21.03 15.43 23.56
CA ARG A 66 -20.24 14.24 23.87
C ARG A 66 -18.80 14.28 23.34
N GLU A 67 -18.55 14.98 22.23
CA GLU A 67 -17.20 15.07 21.63
C GLU A 67 -16.50 16.40 21.90
N LEU A 68 -17.26 17.49 22.09
CA LEU A 68 -16.72 18.81 22.38
C LEU A 68 -16.87 19.15 23.86
N SER A 69 -15.76 19.44 24.51
CA SER A 69 -15.72 19.94 25.88
C SER A 69 -15.13 21.35 25.92
N ALA A 70 -15.53 22.14 26.93
CA ALA A 70 -14.95 23.45 27.17
C ALA A 70 -13.49 23.28 27.59
N GLY A 71 -12.58 23.55 26.66
CA GLY A 71 -11.14 23.33 26.76
C GLY A 71 -10.40 24.33 27.63
N LEU A 72 -9.08 24.10 27.73
CA LEU A 72 -8.13 25.09 28.25
C LEU A 72 -8.33 26.43 27.53
N ASP A 73 -8.33 27.53 28.29
CA ASP A 73 -8.48 28.91 27.79
C ASP A 73 -9.79 29.20 27.03
N GLY A 74 -10.86 28.42 27.26
CA GLY A 74 -12.14 28.60 26.57
C GLY A 74 -12.13 28.17 25.10
N CYS A 75 -11.09 27.44 24.67
CA CYS A 75 -11.03 26.83 23.35
C CYS A 75 -11.95 25.61 23.26
N ASN A 76 -12.37 25.24 22.05
CA ASN A 76 -13.02 23.97 21.82
C ASN A 76 -12.01 22.84 21.96
N PHE A 77 -12.25 21.84 22.82
CA PHE A 77 -11.39 20.67 22.93
C PHE A 77 -12.03 19.46 22.26
N LEU A 78 -11.28 18.79 21.39
CA LEU A 78 -11.66 17.55 20.73
C LEU A 78 -10.60 16.47 20.96
N ASP A 79 -11.02 15.32 21.50
CA ASP A 79 -10.16 14.17 21.71
C ASP A 79 -10.22 13.20 20.52
N LEU A 80 -9.11 13.06 19.82
CA LEU A 80 -8.97 12.22 18.64
C LEU A 80 -8.48 10.80 18.97
N ASN A 81 -8.22 10.47 20.24
CA ASN A 81 -7.76 9.13 20.65
C ASN A 81 -8.76 8.00 20.35
N SER A 82 -10.05 8.32 20.13
CA SER A 82 -11.06 7.36 19.70
C SER A 82 -11.00 7.02 18.21
N ARG A 83 -10.22 7.76 17.43
CA ARG A 83 -10.01 7.58 15.99
C ARG A 83 -8.81 6.67 15.75
N GLN A 84 -8.79 6.03 14.58
CA GLN A 84 -7.69 5.12 14.19
C GLN A 84 -6.63 5.90 13.41
N VAL A 85 -6.12 6.98 14.01
CA VAL A 85 -5.12 7.88 13.41
C VAL A 85 -3.98 8.10 14.40
N SER A 86 -2.76 8.22 13.89
CA SER A 86 -1.57 8.47 14.69
C SER A 86 -1.21 9.96 14.72
N VAL A 87 -0.31 10.33 15.63
CA VAL A 87 0.31 11.67 15.63
C VAL A 87 0.97 12.00 14.28
N VAL A 88 1.63 11.04 13.64
CA VAL A 88 2.29 11.23 12.33
C VAL A 88 1.27 11.57 11.24
N ASP A 89 0.10 10.91 11.26
CA ASP A 89 -0.97 11.20 10.31
C ASP A 89 -1.52 12.62 10.50
N LEU A 90 -1.72 13.03 11.76
CA LEU A 90 -2.19 14.37 12.09
C LEU A 90 -1.18 15.45 11.71
N VAL A 91 0.10 15.25 12.00
CA VAL A 91 1.18 16.16 11.56
C VAL A 91 1.19 16.30 10.04
N SER A 92 1.11 15.18 9.30
CA SER A 92 1.10 15.20 7.83
C SER A 92 -0.07 16.01 7.26
N LEU A 93 -1.26 15.90 7.87
CA LEU A 93 -2.44 16.69 7.53
C LEU A 93 -2.24 18.18 7.84
N LEU A 94 -1.74 18.52 9.03
CA LEU A 94 -1.55 19.91 9.44
C LEU A 94 -0.48 20.61 8.61
N GLU A 95 0.60 19.92 8.25
CA GLU A 95 1.58 20.45 7.30
C GLU A 95 0.97 20.71 5.92
N HIS A 96 0.08 19.82 5.44
CA HIS A 96 -0.63 20.02 4.18
C HIS A 96 -1.58 21.23 4.24
N LEU A 97 -2.25 21.45 5.38
CA LEU A 97 -3.20 22.54 5.60
C LEU A 97 -2.55 23.91 5.81
N TYR A 98 -1.45 23.98 6.55
CA TYR A 98 -0.88 25.25 7.03
C TYR A 98 0.39 25.67 6.30
N HIS A 99 1.17 24.72 5.79
CA HIS A 99 2.48 24.99 5.20
C HIS A 99 2.50 24.78 3.68
N ASP A 100 1.33 24.62 3.05
CA ASP A 100 1.15 24.36 1.62
C ASP A 100 2.06 23.23 1.09
N VAL A 101 2.35 22.24 1.95
CA VAL A 101 3.20 21.11 1.56
C VAL A 101 2.39 20.21 0.62
N SER A 102 2.61 20.42 -0.68
CA SER A 102 1.88 19.76 -1.75
C SER A 102 2.30 18.29 -1.92
N LEU A 103 1.35 17.47 -2.39
CA LEU A 103 1.59 16.11 -2.85
C LEU A 103 2.17 16.13 -4.27
N LEU A 104 3.41 16.58 -4.39
CA LEU A 104 4.17 16.58 -5.64
C LEU A 104 4.69 15.18 -6.00
N SER A 105 5.26 15.05 -7.19
CA SER A 105 5.80 13.76 -7.67
C SER A 105 6.89 13.16 -6.78
N SER A 106 7.62 13.99 -6.03
CA SER A 106 8.69 13.59 -5.11
C SER A 106 8.23 13.32 -3.68
N THR A 107 6.92 13.30 -3.42
CA THR A 107 6.41 13.05 -2.08
C THR A 107 6.68 11.61 -1.64
N ASP A 108 7.23 11.48 -0.44
CA ASP A 108 7.47 10.20 0.21
C ASP A 108 6.17 9.40 0.44
N PHE A 109 6.24 8.08 0.27
CA PHE A 109 5.11 7.17 0.43
C PHE A 109 4.48 7.30 1.81
N SER A 110 5.29 7.44 2.86
CA SER A 110 4.81 7.58 4.24
C SER A 110 3.79 8.72 4.38
N ARG A 111 4.06 9.87 3.74
CA ARG A 111 3.15 11.02 3.75
C ARG A 111 1.85 10.75 3.01
N ILE A 112 1.92 10.06 1.87
CA ILE A 112 0.75 9.68 1.07
C ILE A 112 -0.14 8.73 1.89
N GLY A 113 0.46 7.70 2.51
CA GLY A 113 -0.24 6.76 3.39
C GLY A 113 -0.89 7.46 4.58
N SER A 114 -0.16 8.37 5.23
CA SER A 114 -0.68 9.16 6.35
C SER A 114 -1.88 10.01 5.97
N LEU A 115 -1.79 10.75 4.86
CA LEU A 115 -2.92 11.54 4.38
C LEU A 115 -4.08 10.67 3.96
N LEU A 116 -3.84 9.56 3.26
CA LEU A 116 -4.90 8.64 2.85
C LEU A 116 -5.66 8.11 4.08
N ARG A 117 -4.96 7.79 5.17
CA ARG A 117 -5.57 7.35 6.44
C ARG A 117 -6.44 8.41 7.10
N ILE A 118 -5.86 9.57 7.40
CA ILE A 118 -6.54 10.58 8.22
C ILE A 118 -7.64 11.34 7.48
N THR A 119 -7.52 11.50 6.16
CA THR A 119 -8.50 12.23 5.34
C THR A 119 -9.70 11.38 4.95
N SER A 120 -9.69 10.07 5.24
CA SER A 120 -10.79 9.18 4.87
C SER A 120 -12.09 9.53 5.58
N LYS A 121 -13.20 9.09 4.99
CA LYS A 121 -14.56 9.34 5.48
C LYS A 121 -14.78 8.79 6.90
N GLU A 122 -14.13 7.68 7.23
CA GLU A 122 -14.24 7.02 8.54
C GLU A 122 -13.45 7.74 9.64
N GLN A 123 -12.50 8.61 9.27
CA GLN A 123 -11.63 9.35 10.19
C GLN A 123 -12.07 10.82 10.31
N LEU A 124 -11.35 11.75 9.67
CA LEU A 124 -11.63 13.18 9.77
C LEU A 124 -12.29 13.75 8.50
N ASP A 125 -12.65 12.90 7.54
CA ASP A 125 -13.46 13.20 6.36
C ASP A 125 -13.07 14.51 5.65
N PHE A 126 -11.94 14.48 4.95
CA PHE A 126 -11.44 15.56 4.08
C PHE A 126 -11.48 15.08 2.61
N PRO A 127 -12.65 15.12 1.92
CA PRO A 127 -12.85 14.40 0.66
C PRO A 127 -11.87 14.79 -0.46
N ALA A 128 -11.63 16.09 -0.63
CA ALA A 128 -10.74 16.59 -1.69
C ALA A 128 -9.29 16.12 -1.48
N PHE A 129 -8.83 16.08 -0.23
CA PHE A 129 -7.48 15.63 0.09
C PHE A 129 -7.37 14.11 0.05
N HIS A 130 -8.45 13.40 0.40
CA HIS A 130 -8.51 11.95 0.27
C HIS A 130 -8.41 11.53 -1.19
N GLU A 131 -9.18 12.14 -2.09
CA GLU A 131 -9.08 11.88 -3.53
C GLU A 131 -7.71 12.24 -4.10
N LEU A 132 -7.09 13.33 -3.64
CA LEU A 132 -5.73 13.68 -4.03
C LEU A 132 -4.71 12.60 -3.60
N ALA A 133 -4.80 12.11 -2.36
CA ALA A 133 -3.94 11.05 -1.86
C ALA A 133 -4.16 9.72 -2.60
N ARG A 134 -5.41 9.36 -2.91
CA ARG A 134 -5.77 8.19 -3.73
C ARG A 134 -5.14 8.27 -5.11
N HIS A 135 -5.33 9.39 -5.81
CA HIS A 135 -4.74 9.60 -7.13
C HIS A 135 -3.22 9.51 -7.07
N LYS A 136 -2.60 10.17 -6.07
CA LYS A 136 -1.15 10.18 -5.93
C LYS A 136 -0.60 8.78 -5.68
N LEU A 137 -1.23 7.99 -4.82
CA LEU A 137 -0.85 6.60 -4.58
C LEU A 137 -0.87 5.78 -5.88
N SER A 138 -1.91 5.95 -6.70
CA SER A 138 -2.01 5.25 -7.99
C SER A 138 -0.89 5.59 -8.96
N THR A 139 -0.35 6.82 -8.92
CA THR A 139 0.78 7.23 -9.79
C THR A 139 2.12 6.61 -9.40
N LEU A 140 2.23 5.94 -8.24
CA LEU A 140 3.49 5.34 -7.80
C LEU A 140 3.77 3.99 -8.45
N PHE A 141 2.79 3.39 -9.12
CA PHE A 141 2.87 2.01 -9.60
C PHE A 141 2.76 1.96 -11.13
N PRO A 142 3.64 1.20 -11.81
CA PRO A 142 3.59 1.08 -13.25
C PRO A 142 2.44 0.17 -13.70
N GLU A 143 1.85 0.53 -14.84
CA GLU A 143 0.86 -0.26 -15.55
C GLU A 143 1.50 -1.41 -16.35
N GLY A 144 0.74 -2.48 -16.61
CA GLY A 144 1.16 -3.60 -17.49
C GLY A 144 2.11 -4.64 -16.84
N PRO A 145 2.56 -5.66 -17.59
CA PRO A 145 3.50 -6.65 -17.10
C PRO A 145 4.94 -6.12 -17.05
N VAL A 146 5.27 -5.35 -16.02
CA VAL A 146 6.65 -4.86 -15.80
C VAL A 146 7.38 -5.83 -14.87
N PRO A 147 8.37 -6.59 -15.36
CA PRO A 147 9.17 -7.48 -14.54
C PRO A 147 10.11 -6.69 -13.63
N TYR A 148 10.51 -7.31 -12.51
CA TYR A 148 11.48 -6.76 -11.55
C TYR A 148 11.05 -5.44 -10.88
N PHE A 149 9.77 -5.07 -10.95
CA PHE A 149 9.26 -3.95 -10.16
C PHE A 149 9.27 -4.33 -8.68
N ASN A 150 9.95 -3.54 -7.86
CA ASN A 150 10.00 -3.67 -6.42
C ASN A 150 9.72 -2.32 -5.76
N CYS A 151 9.06 -2.33 -4.62
CA CYS A 151 8.98 -1.18 -3.72
C CYS A 151 8.96 -1.66 -2.26
N ASP A 152 9.77 -1.00 -1.42
CA ASP A 152 9.94 -1.35 0.00
C ASP A 152 8.64 -1.21 0.82
N TYR A 153 7.68 -0.44 0.29
CA TYR A 153 6.38 -0.17 0.90
C TYR A 153 5.24 -1.01 0.30
N SER A 154 5.53 -2.05 -0.48
CA SER A 154 4.52 -2.86 -1.19
C SER A 154 3.45 -3.45 -0.25
N GLY A 155 3.82 -3.90 0.95
CA GLY A 155 2.86 -4.43 1.95
C GLY A 155 1.90 -3.37 2.47
N GLU A 156 2.42 -2.26 2.97
CA GLU A 156 1.59 -1.15 3.45
C GLU A 156 0.71 -0.59 2.32
N ALA A 157 1.26 -0.47 1.11
CA ALA A 157 0.50 -0.04 -0.06
C ALA A 157 -0.65 -1.01 -0.39
N LEU A 158 -0.43 -2.32 -0.28
CA LEU A 158 -1.47 -3.33 -0.48
C LEU A 158 -2.57 -3.23 0.57
N ASP A 159 -2.22 -3.07 1.85
CA ASP A 159 -3.20 -2.90 2.92
C ASP A 159 -4.01 -1.61 2.75
N LEU A 160 -3.37 -0.50 2.38
CA LEU A 160 -4.06 0.76 2.06
C LEU A 160 -4.96 0.62 0.84
N ALA A 161 -4.48 0.00 -0.23
CA ALA A 161 -5.27 -0.22 -1.44
C ALA A 161 -6.51 -1.06 -1.14
N THR A 162 -6.37 -2.17 -0.41
CA THR A 162 -7.50 -3.02 -0.01
C THR A 162 -8.48 -2.25 0.88
N ARG A 163 -7.98 -1.55 1.92
CA ARG A 163 -8.82 -0.78 2.86
C ARG A 163 -9.66 0.27 2.16
N TYR A 164 -9.08 0.97 1.19
CA TYR A 164 -9.72 2.06 0.47
C TYR A 164 -10.25 1.66 -0.92
N GLN A 165 -10.30 0.36 -1.22
CA GLN A 165 -10.85 -0.20 -2.47
C GLN A 165 -10.25 0.43 -3.74
N LEU A 166 -8.92 0.51 -3.77
CA LEU A 166 -8.16 0.98 -4.93
C LEU A 166 -7.91 -0.19 -5.91
N GLU A 167 -9.00 -0.72 -6.48
CA GLU A 167 -8.96 -1.94 -7.31
C GLU A 167 -7.95 -1.89 -8.48
N PRO A 168 -7.73 -0.76 -9.19
CA PRO A 168 -6.72 -0.69 -10.25
C PRO A 168 -5.30 -1.04 -9.79
N LEU A 169 -5.00 -0.94 -8.49
CA LEU A 169 -3.68 -1.25 -7.93
C LEU A 169 -3.55 -2.70 -7.49
N PHE A 170 -4.65 -3.44 -7.35
CA PHE A 170 -4.64 -4.78 -6.75
C PHE A 170 -3.72 -5.71 -7.52
N LYS A 171 -3.90 -5.83 -8.84
CA LYS A 171 -3.08 -6.72 -9.68
C LYS A 171 -1.59 -6.48 -9.46
N ARG A 172 -1.15 -5.22 -9.53
CA ARG A 172 0.25 -4.85 -9.35
C ARG A 172 0.74 -5.14 -7.94
N LEU A 173 0.00 -4.70 -6.92
CA LEU A 173 0.44 -4.82 -5.54
C LEU A 173 0.49 -6.29 -5.10
N PHE A 174 -0.54 -7.08 -5.39
CA PHE A 174 -0.53 -8.51 -5.11
C PHE A 174 0.61 -9.23 -5.83
N TYR A 175 0.84 -8.95 -7.12
CA TYR A 175 1.94 -9.57 -7.85
C TYR A 175 3.31 -9.18 -7.26
N THR A 176 3.52 -7.89 -6.98
CA THR A 176 4.77 -7.39 -6.40
C THR A 176 5.04 -8.08 -5.07
N VAL A 177 4.06 -8.03 -4.17
CA VAL A 177 4.15 -8.64 -2.85
C VAL A 177 4.43 -10.15 -2.97
N VAL A 178 3.77 -10.87 -3.89
CA VAL A 178 4.03 -12.31 -4.14
C VAL A 178 5.44 -12.60 -4.65
N THR A 179 6.00 -11.72 -5.46
CA THR A 179 7.29 -11.96 -6.14
C THR A 179 8.49 -11.36 -5.43
N THR A 180 8.28 -10.45 -4.46
CA THR A 180 9.35 -9.81 -3.67
C THR A 180 9.40 -10.26 -2.21
N ALA A 181 8.30 -10.77 -1.64
CA ALA A 181 8.25 -11.15 -0.23
C ALA A 181 8.61 -12.62 0.01
N GLN A 182 9.40 -12.87 1.06
CA GLN A 182 9.20 -14.07 1.88
C GLN A 182 8.10 -13.72 2.88
N PHE A 183 6.88 -14.19 2.64
CA PHE A 183 5.76 -13.96 3.55
C PHE A 183 5.97 -14.72 4.86
N HIS A 184 6.00 -14.01 5.97
CA HIS A 184 5.83 -14.62 7.28
C HIS A 184 4.59 -13.99 7.91
N GLU A 185 3.62 -14.83 8.30
CA GLU A 185 2.51 -14.41 9.14
C GLU A 185 3.07 -13.74 10.39
N VAL A 186 2.56 -12.55 10.73
CA VAL A 186 2.89 -11.91 12.01
C VAL A 186 2.19 -12.70 13.11
N ASN A 187 2.84 -13.75 13.61
CA ASN A 187 2.52 -14.35 14.89
C ASN A 187 3.22 -13.53 15.98
N ASP A 188 2.43 -12.97 16.89
CA ASP A 188 2.82 -12.02 17.94
C ASP A 188 3.80 -12.58 19.02
N ASN A 189 4.51 -13.68 18.77
CA ASN A 189 5.20 -14.44 19.83
C ASN A 189 6.65 -14.88 19.60
N ASP A 190 7.28 -14.70 18.44
CA ASP A 190 8.63 -15.27 18.23
C ASP A 190 9.74 -14.22 18.21
N ALA A 191 10.26 -13.94 19.40
CA ALA A 191 11.51 -13.23 19.60
C ALA A 191 12.70 -14.20 19.61
N HIS A 192 13.46 -14.29 18.51
CA HIS A 192 14.86 -14.76 18.57
C HIS A 192 15.77 -13.98 17.60
N PRO A 193 16.98 -13.57 18.04
CA PRO A 193 17.88 -12.79 17.23
C PRO A 193 18.97 -13.63 16.54
N ASN A 194 19.35 -13.13 15.37
CA ASN A 194 20.70 -13.02 14.83
C ASN A 194 21.18 -14.06 13.78
N GLY A 195 21.44 -13.54 12.58
CA GLY A 195 22.22 -14.16 11.52
C GLY A 195 22.42 -13.18 10.37
N MET A 196 23.66 -12.79 10.08
CA MET A 196 24.02 -11.90 8.96
C MET A 196 23.81 -12.60 7.61
N ALA A 197 22.57 -12.60 7.14
CA ALA A 197 22.21 -12.61 5.72
C ALA A 197 21.55 -11.26 5.44
N GLU A 198 21.55 -10.78 4.20
CA GLU A 198 20.67 -9.66 3.80
C GLU A 198 19.26 -10.00 4.31
N THR A 199 18.81 -9.31 5.36
CA THR A 199 17.56 -9.65 6.01
C THR A 199 16.47 -9.47 4.96
N PRO A 200 15.75 -10.53 4.58
CA PRO A 200 14.67 -10.42 3.61
C PRO A 200 13.73 -9.30 4.05
N ILE A 201 13.26 -8.48 3.10
CA ILE A 201 12.30 -7.42 3.38
C ILE A 201 11.08 -8.09 4.03
N GLN A 202 10.92 -7.89 5.34
CA GLN A 202 9.76 -8.39 6.07
C GLN A 202 8.56 -7.53 5.70
N ILE A 203 7.70 -8.07 4.85
CA ILE A 203 6.50 -7.40 4.38
C ILE A 203 5.37 -7.70 5.36
N THR A 204 4.95 -6.69 6.12
CA THR A 204 3.76 -6.78 6.98
C THR A 204 2.50 -6.51 6.16
N ILE A 205 1.58 -7.47 6.12
CA ILE A 205 0.26 -7.35 5.49
C ILE A 205 -0.82 -7.95 6.38
N SER A 206 -2.06 -7.52 6.20
CA SER A 206 -3.21 -8.12 6.87
C SER A 206 -3.39 -9.61 6.52
N THR A 207 -3.93 -10.40 7.45
CA THR A 207 -4.16 -11.85 7.28
C THR A 207 -4.97 -12.19 6.02
N GLU A 208 -5.99 -11.37 5.71
CA GLU A 208 -6.81 -11.57 4.50
C GLU A 208 -6.00 -11.33 3.22
N ASN A 209 -5.17 -10.29 3.19
CA ASN A 209 -4.27 -10.05 2.06
C ASN A 209 -3.21 -11.16 1.97
N GLY A 210 -2.72 -11.69 3.09
CA GLY A 210 -1.81 -12.84 3.15
C GLY A 210 -2.38 -14.07 2.46
N ARG A 211 -3.59 -14.49 2.85
CA ARG A 211 -4.31 -15.62 2.22
C ARG A 211 -4.46 -15.44 0.71
N ARG A 212 -4.83 -14.23 0.27
CA ARG A 212 -4.96 -13.92 -1.17
C ARG A 212 -3.62 -13.96 -1.91
N CYS A 213 -2.52 -13.57 -1.26
CA CYS A 213 -1.17 -13.70 -1.82
C CYS A 213 -0.77 -15.18 -1.98
N GLU A 214 -1.05 -16.02 -1.00
CA GLU A 214 -0.79 -17.47 -1.08
C GLU A 214 -1.57 -18.13 -2.22
N GLU A 215 -2.85 -17.80 -2.36
CA GLU A 215 -3.70 -18.28 -3.46
C GLU A 215 -3.18 -17.81 -4.82
N LEU A 216 -2.76 -16.54 -4.93
CA LEU A 216 -2.17 -16.02 -6.16
C LEU A 216 -0.86 -16.74 -6.48
N MET A 217 0.02 -16.95 -5.49
CA MET A 217 1.27 -17.68 -5.66
C MET A 217 1.03 -19.10 -6.17
N ALA A 218 0.07 -19.82 -5.57
CA ALA A 218 -0.29 -21.16 -6.02
C ALA A 218 -0.79 -21.16 -7.48
N ASN A 219 -1.61 -20.18 -7.88
CA ASN A 219 -2.07 -20.05 -9.26
C ASN A 219 -0.93 -19.73 -10.24
N LEU A 220 -0.01 -18.84 -9.87
CA LEU A 220 1.19 -18.53 -10.66
C LEU A 220 2.05 -19.78 -10.87
N ILE A 221 2.31 -20.55 -9.80
CA ILE A 221 3.06 -21.81 -9.88
C ILE A 221 2.36 -22.80 -10.80
N ASN A 222 1.05 -23.00 -10.62
CA ASN A 222 0.27 -23.96 -11.39
C ASN A 222 0.29 -23.62 -12.90
N HIS A 223 0.18 -22.33 -13.24
CA HIS A 223 0.23 -21.86 -14.63
C HIS A 223 1.63 -21.95 -15.23
N PHE A 224 2.64 -21.50 -14.49
CA PHE A 224 3.98 -21.31 -15.04
C PHE A 224 4.84 -22.58 -15.02
N THR A 225 4.60 -23.52 -14.11
CA THR A 225 5.38 -24.77 -14.01
C THR A 225 5.41 -25.55 -15.34
N PRO A 226 4.29 -25.81 -16.04
CA PRO A 226 4.34 -26.48 -17.35
C PRO A 226 5.18 -25.73 -18.39
N ILE A 227 5.16 -24.40 -18.38
CA ILE A 227 5.92 -23.54 -19.30
C ILE A 227 7.41 -23.60 -18.98
N LEU A 228 7.76 -23.54 -17.69
CA LEU A 228 9.14 -23.54 -17.23
C LEU A 228 9.83 -24.90 -17.43
N PHE A 229 9.13 -26.01 -17.20
CA PHE A 229 9.74 -27.35 -17.23
C PHE A 229 9.59 -28.07 -18.57
N THR A 230 9.01 -27.43 -19.59
CA THR A 230 8.88 -27.99 -20.93
C THR A 230 9.72 -27.18 -21.92
N PRO A 231 10.82 -27.74 -22.47
CA PRO A 231 11.57 -27.07 -23.52
C PRO A 231 10.67 -26.72 -24.72
N PRO A 232 10.72 -25.50 -25.25
CA PRO A 232 9.82 -25.08 -26.30
C PRO A 232 10.23 -25.70 -27.65
N ALA A 233 9.23 -26.06 -28.45
CA ALA A 233 9.46 -26.45 -29.84
C ALA A 233 9.62 -25.21 -30.74
N THR A 234 10.40 -25.34 -31.81
CA THR A 234 10.57 -24.30 -32.84
C THR A 234 10.21 -24.82 -34.22
N SER A 235 10.14 -23.90 -35.20
CA SER A 235 9.94 -24.21 -36.61
C SER A 235 11.08 -25.01 -37.24
N HIS A 236 12.28 -24.99 -36.65
CA HIS A 236 13.45 -25.73 -37.13
C HIS A 236 13.86 -26.82 -36.15
N MET A 237 13.82 -28.08 -36.58
CA MET A 237 14.15 -29.24 -35.73
C MET A 237 15.51 -29.10 -35.02
N ALA A 238 16.54 -28.64 -35.73
CA ALA A 238 17.86 -28.40 -35.14
C ALA A 238 17.85 -27.36 -34.00
N CYS A 239 17.01 -26.32 -34.08
CA CYS A 239 16.86 -25.34 -33.00
C CYS A 239 16.07 -25.92 -31.81
N THR A 240 15.10 -26.79 -32.08
CA THR A 240 14.38 -27.54 -31.03
C THR A 240 15.33 -28.45 -30.25
N ASP A 241 16.26 -29.13 -30.93
CA ASP A 241 17.27 -29.96 -30.28
C ASP A 241 18.20 -29.13 -29.38
N VAL A 242 18.56 -27.92 -29.80
CA VAL A 242 19.35 -27.00 -28.95
C VAL A 242 18.57 -26.59 -27.70
N PHE A 243 17.29 -26.24 -27.82
CA PHE A 243 16.47 -26.00 -26.63
C PHE A 243 16.43 -27.22 -25.73
N ALA A 244 16.15 -28.42 -26.26
CA ALA A 244 16.10 -29.64 -25.46
C ALA A 244 17.40 -29.90 -24.66
N ASP A 245 18.57 -29.62 -25.25
CA ASP A 245 19.87 -29.76 -24.58
C ASP A 245 20.14 -28.64 -23.56
N LYS A 246 19.83 -27.39 -23.90
CA LYS A 246 20.23 -26.20 -23.14
C LYS A 246 19.21 -25.74 -22.11
N TRP A 247 17.95 -26.17 -22.19
CA TRP A 247 16.88 -25.66 -21.35
C TRP A 247 17.08 -25.95 -19.86
N MET A 248 17.53 -27.17 -19.52
CA MET A 248 17.79 -27.53 -18.13
C MET A 248 18.85 -26.63 -17.47
N PRO A 249 20.08 -26.51 -17.99
CA PRO A 249 21.13 -25.69 -17.36
C PRO A 249 20.92 -24.18 -17.49
N LEU A 250 20.26 -23.70 -18.56
CA LEU A 250 20.13 -22.25 -18.80
C LEU A 250 18.81 -21.64 -18.32
N VAL A 251 17.76 -22.45 -18.13
CA VAL A 251 16.43 -21.95 -17.77
C VAL A 251 15.92 -22.57 -16.47
N ILE A 252 15.82 -23.91 -16.41
CA ILE A 252 15.23 -24.58 -15.24
C ILE A 252 16.11 -24.38 -14.01
N GLN A 253 17.41 -24.68 -14.10
CA GLN A 253 18.30 -24.61 -12.95
C GLN A 253 18.37 -23.20 -12.35
N PRO A 254 18.59 -22.12 -13.14
CA PRO A 254 18.57 -20.76 -12.58
C PRO A 254 17.23 -20.39 -11.93
N ALA A 255 16.10 -20.81 -12.51
CA ALA A 255 14.78 -20.54 -11.94
C ALA A 255 14.52 -21.30 -10.63
N LEU A 256 15.17 -22.43 -10.39
CA LEU A 256 15.12 -23.12 -9.11
C LEU A 256 16.02 -22.46 -8.06
N GLU A 257 17.13 -21.86 -8.49
CA GLU A 257 18.10 -21.19 -7.61
C GLU A 257 17.62 -19.81 -7.12
N ASP A 258 16.76 -19.11 -7.88
CA ASP A 258 16.28 -17.76 -7.56
C ASP A 258 14.76 -17.64 -7.31
N ASP A 259 14.13 -18.78 -7.04
CA ASP A 259 12.69 -18.89 -6.83
C ASP A 259 11.84 -18.40 -8.02
N GLY A 260 12.36 -18.53 -9.24
CA GLY A 260 11.72 -18.13 -10.49
C GLY A 260 10.42 -18.87 -10.84
N VAL A 261 10.08 -19.96 -10.14
CA VAL A 261 8.90 -20.81 -10.40
C VAL A 261 7.57 -20.07 -10.18
N TYR A 262 7.53 -19.11 -9.25
CA TYR A 262 6.35 -18.26 -9.01
C TYR A 262 6.54 -16.82 -9.52
N LYS A 263 7.62 -16.55 -10.27
CA LYS A 263 7.97 -15.23 -10.82
C LYS A 263 7.95 -15.28 -12.36
N PRO A 264 6.79 -15.55 -12.98
CA PRO A 264 6.71 -15.78 -14.43
C PRO A 264 7.20 -14.58 -15.25
N LEU A 265 6.88 -13.34 -14.84
CA LEU A 265 7.31 -12.17 -15.60
C LEU A 265 8.83 -12.03 -15.62
N GLU A 266 9.46 -12.18 -14.46
CA GLU A 266 10.91 -12.13 -14.26
C GLU A 266 11.61 -13.30 -14.96
N SER A 267 11.06 -14.51 -14.86
CA SER A 267 11.62 -15.69 -15.48
C SER A 267 11.57 -15.63 -17.00
N LEU A 268 10.44 -15.21 -17.58
CA LEU A 268 10.34 -14.99 -19.03
C LEU A 268 11.28 -13.88 -19.51
N GLU A 269 11.44 -12.81 -18.75
CA GLU A 269 12.41 -11.75 -19.07
C GLU A 269 13.85 -12.29 -19.08
N ARG A 270 14.22 -13.08 -18.07
CA ARG A 270 15.54 -13.73 -17.99
C ARG A 270 15.78 -14.65 -19.19
N ILE A 271 14.78 -15.46 -19.56
CA ILE A 271 14.85 -16.37 -20.72
C ILE A 271 15.11 -15.59 -22.02
N LYS A 272 14.45 -14.43 -22.21
CA LYS A 272 14.65 -13.55 -23.38
C LYS A 272 16.07 -12.94 -23.45
N LEU A 273 16.74 -12.79 -22.31
CA LEU A 273 18.07 -12.19 -22.21
C LEU A 273 19.22 -13.18 -22.49
N ILE A 274 18.95 -14.49 -22.55
CA ILE A 274 19.94 -15.49 -22.94
C ILE A 274 20.34 -15.27 -24.41
N ASP A 275 21.65 -15.34 -24.70
CA ASP A 275 22.18 -15.28 -26.07
C ASP A 275 22.00 -16.62 -26.79
N TRP A 276 20.75 -16.93 -27.13
CA TRP A 276 20.38 -18.16 -27.80
C TRP A 276 21.09 -18.38 -29.15
N ARG A 277 21.51 -17.30 -29.83
CA ARG A 277 22.27 -17.43 -31.08
C ARG A 277 23.65 -18.02 -30.84
N LYS A 278 24.31 -17.60 -29.76
CA LYS A 278 25.60 -18.19 -29.34
C LYS A 278 25.47 -19.66 -28.94
N GLU A 279 24.32 -20.05 -28.40
CA GLU A 279 24.02 -21.44 -28.03
C GLU A 279 23.64 -22.33 -29.22
N GLY A 280 23.41 -21.75 -30.41
CA GLY A 280 23.20 -22.48 -31.66
C GLY A 280 21.83 -22.28 -32.31
N LEU A 281 20.97 -21.39 -31.79
CA LEU A 281 19.70 -21.07 -32.44
C LEU A 281 19.89 -20.13 -33.64
N CYS A 282 19.05 -20.32 -34.66
CA CYS A 282 19.00 -19.40 -35.78
C CYS A 282 18.29 -18.09 -35.43
N ALA A 283 18.54 -17.05 -36.21
CA ALA A 283 18.01 -15.70 -36.01
C ALA A 283 16.49 -15.64 -35.86
N SER A 284 15.77 -16.31 -36.77
CA SER A 284 14.30 -16.27 -36.81
C SER A 284 13.68 -16.97 -35.60
N CYS A 285 14.17 -18.15 -35.21
CA CYS A 285 13.63 -18.85 -34.04
C CYS A 285 13.83 -18.07 -32.74
N VAL A 286 14.92 -17.31 -32.62
CA VAL A 286 15.14 -16.44 -31.46
C VAL A 286 14.13 -15.29 -31.45
N GLU A 287 13.90 -14.65 -32.60
CA GLU A 287 12.93 -13.56 -32.73
C GLU A 287 11.50 -14.05 -32.45
N ASP A 288 11.09 -15.16 -33.06
CA ASP A 288 9.78 -15.79 -32.85
C ASP A 288 9.55 -16.09 -31.36
N LYS A 289 10.55 -16.68 -30.67
CA LYS A 289 10.42 -17.02 -29.25
C LYS A 289 10.39 -15.81 -28.33
N LYS A 290 11.11 -14.74 -28.64
CA LYS A 290 11.03 -13.50 -27.87
C LYS A 290 9.63 -12.89 -27.94
N VAL A 291 8.98 -12.98 -29.10
CA VAL A 291 7.57 -12.57 -29.26
C VAL A 291 6.67 -13.46 -28.41
N GLU A 292 6.75 -14.79 -28.56
CA GLU A 292 5.94 -15.73 -27.78
C GLU A 292 6.08 -15.54 -26.27
N TRP A 293 7.30 -15.36 -25.75
CA TRP A 293 7.52 -15.14 -24.31
C TRP A 293 7.00 -13.79 -23.82
N THR A 294 6.96 -12.77 -24.69
CA THR A 294 6.35 -11.47 -24.36
C THR A 294 4.83 -11.58 -24.35
N GLU A 295 4.24 -12.32 -25.28
CA GLU A 295 2.81 -12.64 -25.29
C GLU A 295 2.41 -13.47 -24.05
N GLU A 296 3.28 -14.36 -23.59
CA GLU A 296 3.06 -15.12 -22.36
C GLU A 296 3.11 -14.23 -21.11
N GLN A 297 4.01 -13.23 -21.05
CA GLN A 297 4.02 -12.23 -19.96
C GLN A 297 2.68 -11.49 -19.88
N GLU A 298 2.13 -11.06 -21.03
CA GLU A 298 0.81 -10.43 -21.12
C GLU A 298 -0.32 -11.40 -20.72
N THR A 299 -0.23 -12.66 -21.16
CA THR A 299 -1.21 -13.70 -20.84
C THR A 299 -1.29 -13.94 -19.33
N VAL A 300 -0.15 -14.15 -18.67
CA VAL A 300 -0.07 -14.29 -17.22
C VAL A 300 -0.67 -13.06 -16.54
N TRP A 301 -0.28 -11.86 -16.97
CA TRP A 301 -0.77 -10.61 -16.38
C TRP A 301 -2.29 -10.48 -16.46
N ASN A 302 -2.90 -10.89 -17.57
CA ASN A 302 -4.35 -10.88 -17.74
C ASN A 302 -5.05 -11.95 -16.88
N LEU A 303 -4.47 -13.13 -16.72
CA LEU A 303 -5.02 -14.19 -15.87
C LEU A 303 -5.11 -13.80 -14.40
N ILE A 304 -4.22 -12.92 -13.91
CA ILE A 304 -4.25 -12.43 -12.53
C ILE A 304 -5.58 -11.74 -12.18
N ASP A 305 -6.26 -11.09 -13.12
CA ASP A 305 -7.60 -10.51 -12.86
C ASP A 305 -8.60 -11.58 -12.45
N GLY A 306 -8.56 -12.75 -13.10
CA GLY A 306 -9.42 -13.88 -12.79
C GLY A 306 -9.06 -14.48 -11.43
N TRP A 307 -7.77 -14.71 -11.18
CA TRP A 307 -7.29 -15.30 -9.93
C TRP A 307 -7.54 -14.44 -8.70
N LEU A 308 -7.51 -13.10 -8.86
CA LEU A 308 -7.82 -12.16 -7.78
C LEU A 308 -9.31 -11.82 -7.66
N GLY A 309 -10.16 -12.35 -8.55
CA GLY A 309 -11.60 -12.09 -8.56
C GLY A 309 -11.97 -10.65 -8.98
N LEU A 310 -11.16 -10.00 -9.81
CA LEU A 310 -11.37 -8.64 -10.32
C LEU A 310 -12.28 -8.62 -11.56
N SER A 311 -12.37 -9.75 -12.26
CA SER A 311 -13.21 -9.92 -13.45
C SER A 311 -14.70 -9.95 -13.08
N GLY A 312 -15.39 -8.81 -13.19
CA GLY A 312 -16.85 -8.74 -12.95
C GLY A 312 -17.37 -7.47 -12.26
N LYS A 313 -16.50 -6.50 -11.95
CA LYS A 313 -16.87 -5.21 -11.34
C LYS A 313 -16.61 -4.01 -12.27
N MET A 314 -17.14 -4.07 -13.50
CA MET A 314 -17.30 -2.87 -14.34
C MET A 314 -18.69 -2.27 -14.16
#